data_AF-A0A936JF74-F1
#
_entry.id   AF-A0A936JF74-F1
#
_cell.length_a   1.000
_cell.length_b   1.000
_cell.length_c   1.000
_cell.angle_alpha   90.00
_cell.angle_beta   90.00
_cell.angle_gamma   90.00
#
_symmetry.space_group_name_H-M   'P 1'
#
loop_
_entity.id
_entity.type
_entity.pdbx_description
1 polymer ?
#
loop_
_entity_poly.entity_id
_entity_poly.type
_entity_poly.pdbx_seq_one_letter_code
_entity_poly.pdbx_strand_id
1 'polypeptide(L)'
;MLCYNNLAAAYISKGEFDKGISTYQTVLDKLTKLSPDYTRELLPEAYYNAANALARKKDYTNALQNYKQALVLRPNFPEAFYYMGLTYYNTGETSKAISCFESAINQKPDYRTALHDLGILLNSKGDSAVGNNYLGLSASFGGQYDEAIVHFNASIDKSPTFVEPYYNSGLTYALIGETQNAINAFEKATKLKPDFLDAHLNLQALYLKIKDDGKADVEQRIVAKLRSTSQNK
;
A
#
# COMPACT_ATOMS: atom_id res chain seq x y z
N MET A 1 4.00 4.94 -30.28
CA MET A 1 3.06 4.38 -29.29
C MET A 1 2.75 5.35 -28.16
N LEU A 2 3.73 6.08 -27.62
CA LEU A 2 3.46 7.23 -26.74
C LEU A 2 2.38 8.17 -27.31
N CYS A 3 2.42 8.44 -28.63
CA CYS A 3 1.43 9.29 -29.29
C CYS A 3 -0.02 8.75 -29.20
N TYR A 4 -0.22 7.43 -29.23
CA TYR A 4 -1.56 6.84 -29.16
C TYR A 4 -2.08 6.78 -27.72
N ASN A 5 -1.21 6.52 -26.73
CA ASN A 5 -1.57 6.62 -25.32
C ASN A 5 -1.96 8.07 -24.96
N ASN A 6 -1.19 9.06 -25.42
CA ASN A 6 -1.50 10.47 -25.20
C ASN A 6 -2.79 10.89 -25.91
N LEU A 7 -3.05 10.39 -27.12
CA LEU A 7 -4.28 10.65 -27.85
C LEU A 7 -5.51 10.05 -27.15
N ALA A 8 -5.41 8.79 -26.72
CA ALA A 8 -6.49 8.13 -26.00
C ALA A 8 -6.76 8.84 -24.66
N ALA A 9 -5.72 9.19 -23.90
CA ALA A 9 -5.84 9.99 -22.69
C ALA A 9 -6.49 11.37 -22.96
N ALA A 10 -6.15 12.02 -24.08
CA ALA A 10 -6.77 13.30 -24.47
C ALA A 10 -8.27 13.15 -24.76
N TYR A 11 -8.70 12.13 -25.51
CA TYR A 11 -10.13 11.86 -25.71
C TYR A 11 -10.85 11.61 -24.38
N ILE A 12 -10.23 10.82 -23.50
CA ILE A 12 -10.76 10.50 -22.18
C ILE A 12 -10.87 11.74 -21.29
N SER A 13 -9.91 12.67 -21.36
CA SER A 13 -9.99 13.96 -20.63
C SER A 13 -11.14 14.84 -21.11
N LYS A 14 -11.51 14.75 -22.40
CA LYS A 14 -12.64 15.47 -23.02
C LYS A 14 -13.99 14.78 -22.83
N GLY A 15 -14.04 13.64 -22.16
CA GLY A 15 -15.26 12.83 -22.01
C GLY A 15 -15.64 12.01 -23.24
N GLU A 16 -14.79 11.99 -24.28
CA GLU A 16 -14.99 11.21 -25.50
C GLU A 16 -14.55 9.75 -25.26
N PHE A 17 -15.21 9.06 -24.33
CA PHE A 17 -14.80 7.75 -23.83
C PHE A 17 -14.72 6.69 -24.93
N ASP A 18 -15.69 6.66 -25.85
CA ASP A 18 -15.72 5.68 -26.94
C ASP A 18 -14.53 5.83 -27.88
N LYS A 19 -14.12 7.07 -28.19
CA LYS A 19 -12.92 7.32 -29.02
C LYS A 19 -11.65 6.92 -28.29
N GLY A 20 -11.57 7.21 -26.99
CA GLY A 20 -10.46 6.77 -26.14
C GLY A 20 -10.32 5.24 -26.11
N ILE A 21 -11.42 4.53 -25.85
CA ILE A 21 -11.47 3.06 -25.82
C ILE A 21 -11.12 2.47 -27.19
N SER A 22 -11.71 2.98 -28.27
CA SER A 22 -11.41 2.53 -29.64
C SER A 22 -9.94 2.75 -30.01
N THR A 23 -9.34 3.84 -29.54
CA THR A 23 -7.90 4.10 -29.71
C THR A 23 -7.06 3.05 -28.98
N TYR A 24 -7.43 2.68 -27.74
CA TYR A 24 -6.74 1.61 -27.00
C TYR A 24 -6.93 0.23 -27.66
N GLN A 25 -8.12 -0.10 -28.16
CA GLN A 25 -8.36 -1.33 -28.92
C GLN A 25 -7.47 -1.40 -30.16
N THR A 26 -7.36 -0.30 -30.91
CA THR A 26 -6.46 -0.21 -32.06
C THR A 26 -5.00 -0.43 -31.66
N VAL A 27 -4.59 0.08 -30.49
CA VAL A 27 -3.24 -0.16 -29.96
C VAL A 27 -3.04 -1.62 -29.60
N LEU A 28 -3.99 -2.25 -28.90
CA LEU A 28 -3.95 -3.67 -28.56
C LEU A 28 -3.89 -4.57 -29.80
N ASP A 29 -4.69 -4.27 -30.83
CA ASP A 29 -4.71 -5.01 -32.10
C ASP A 29 -3.40 -4.87 -32.89
N LYS A 30 -2.76 -3.70 -32.82
CA LYS A 30 -1.45 -3.49 -33.44
C LYS A 30 -0.35 -4.19 -32.65
N LEU A 31 -0.37 -4.06 -31.32
CA LEU A 31 0.60 -4.68 -30.43
C LEU A 31 0.57 -6.19 -30.61
N THR A 32 -0.59 -6.84 -30.51
CA THR A 32 -0.70 -8.31 -30.66
C THR A 32 -0.17 -8.88 -31.98
N LYS A 33 0.04 -8.04 -33.02
CA LYS A 33 0.61 -8.42 -34.33
C LYS A 33 2.12 -8.20 -34.45
N LEU A 34 2.77 -7.55 -33.47
CA LEU A 34 4.21 -7.32 -33.44
C LEU A 34 4.94 -8.50 -32.77
N SER A 35 6.28 -8.50 -32.84
CA SER A 35 7.09 -9.56 -32.22
C SER A 35 6.80 -9.71 -30.72
N PRO A 36 6.77 -10.95 -30.17
CA PRO A 36 6.38 -11.21 -28.77
C PRO A 36 7.17 -10.42 -27.72
N ASP A 37 8.45 -10.14 -27.98
CA ASP A 37 9.30 -9.42 -27.04
C ASP A 37 8.92 -7.95 -26.91
N TYR A 38 8.56 -7.29 -28.02
CA TYR A 38 8.16 -5.88 -28.04
C TYR A 38 6.76 -5.65 -27.44
N THR A 39 5.94 -6.69 -27.46
CA THR A 39 4.54 -6.61 -27.04
C THR A 39 4.39 -6.87 -25.55
N ARG A 40 5.26 -7.72 -24.99
CA ARG A 40 5.26 -8.07 -23.56
C ARG A 40 5.47 -6.85 -22.64
N GLU A 41 6.23 -5.85 -23.08
CA GLU A 41 6.52 -4.66 -22.27
C GLU A 41 5.43 -3.59 -22.28
N LEU A 42 4.57 -3.54 -23.30
CA LEU A 42 3.62 -2.43 -23.50
C LEU A 42 2.14 -2.83 -23.43
N LEU A 43 1.86 -4.12 -23.60
CA LEU A 43 0.51 -4.66 -23.44
C LEU A 43 -0.08 -4.44 -22.03
N PRO A 44 0.67 -4.59 -20.92
CA PRO A 44 0.12 -4.33 -19.58
C PRO A 44 -0.44 -2.91 -19.44
N GLU A 45 0.30 -1.90 -19.89
CA GLU A 45 -0.09 -0.49 -19.88
C GLU A 45 -1.30 -0.24 -20.76
N ALA A 46 -1.34 -0.84 -21.95
CA ALA A 46 -2.46 -0.69 -22.88
C ALA A 46 -3.76 -1.25 -22.28
N TYR A 47 -3.71 -2.46 -21.71
CA TYR A 47 -4.84 -3.07 -21.01
C TYR A 47 -5.27 -2.24 -19.79
N TYR A 48 -4.31 -1.80 -18.98
CA TYR A 48 -4.60 -0.95 -17.81
C TYR A 48 -5.24 0.38 -18.20
N ASN A 49 -4.73 1.07 -19.21
CA ASN A 49 -5.28 2.35 -19.65
C ASN A 49 -6.67 2.19 -20.30
N ALA A 50 -6.89 1.10 -21.05
CA ALA A 50 -8.22 0.73 -21.55
C ALA A 50 -9.19 0.47 -20.39
N ALA A 51 -8.75 -0.26 -19.35
CA ALA A 51 -9.54 -0.53 -18.17
C ALA A 51 -9.94 0.76 -17.42
N ASN A 52 -9.01 1.70 -17.25
CA ASN A 52 -9.28 3.01 -16.66
C ASN A 52 -10.35 3.77 -17.46
N ALA A 53 -10.25 3.77 -18.80
CA ALA A 53 -11.23 4.40 -19.67
C ALA A 53 -12.63 3.77 -19.53
N LEU A 54 -12.71 2.44 -19.53
CA LEU A 54 -13.95 1.68 -19.34
C LEU A 54 -14.57 1.93 -17.95
N ALA A 55 -13.75 1.96 -16.90
CA ALA A 55 -14.20 2.26 -15.54
C ALA A 55 -14.79 3.68 -15.43
N ARG A 56 -14.18 4.68 -16.09
CA ARG A 56 -14.74 6.04 -16.15
C ARG A 56 -16.07 6.12 -16.90
N LYS A 57 -16.28 5.24 -17.90
CA LYS A 57 -17.57 5.07 -18.60
C LYS A 57 -18.59 4.26 -17.76
N LYS A 58 -18.19 3.73 -16.59
CA LYS A 58 -18.96 2.80 -15.76
C LYS A 58 -19.20 1.42 -16.39
N ASP A 59 -18.42 1.08 -17.41
CA ASP A 59 -18.38 -0.29 -17.96
C ASP A 59 -17.43 -1.14 -17.11
N TYR A 60 -17.88 -1.45 -15.90
CA TYR A 60 -17.06 -2.11 -14.89
C TYR A 60 -16.71 -3.55 -15.28
N THR A 61 -17.60 -4.26 -15.98
CA THR A 61 -17.35 -5.64 -16.42
C THR A 61 -16.14 -5.71 -17.35
N ASN A 62 -16.12 -4.88 -18.39
CA ASN A 62 -14.99 -4.85 -19.33
C ASN A 62 -13.73 -4.24 -18.68
N ALA A 63 -13.89 -3.25 -17.78
CA ALA A 63 -12.75 -2.71 -17.03
C ALA A 63 -12.04 -3.79 -16.22
N LEU A 64 -12.80 -4.58 -15.43
CA LEU A 64 -12.24 -5.67 -14.62
C LEU A 64 -11.54 -6.74 -15.47
N GLN A 65 -12.09 -7.08 -16.64
CA GLN A 65 -11.43 -7.99 -17.57
C GLN A 65 -10.08 -7.44 -18.04
N ASN A 66 -10.02 -6.16 -18.42
CA ASN A 66 -8.81 -5.52 -18.89
C ASN A 66 -7.75 -5.37 -17.77
N TYR A 67 -8.15 -5.01 -16.53
CA TYR A 67 -7.22 -5.01 -15.40
C TYR A 67 -6.62 -6.41 -15.15
N LYS A 68 -7.45 -7.47 -15.21
CA LYS A 68 -6.96 -8.85 -15.07
C LYS A 68 -5.96 -9.22 -16.16
N GLN A 69 -6.19 -8.82 -17.42
CA GLN A 69 -5.22 -9.04 -18.51
C GLN A 69 -3.91 -8.29 -18.24
N ALA A 70 -3.98 -7.03 -17.79
CA ALA A 70 -2.79 -6.28 -17.41
C ALA A 70 -1.99 -7.00 -16.30
N LEU A 71 -2.68 -7.54 -15.30
CA LEU A 71 -2.07 -8.25 -14.17
C LEU A 71 -1.54 -9.65 -14.51
N VAL A 72 -2.14 -10.34 -15.49
CA VAL A 72 -1.59 -11.60 -16.03
C VAL A 72 -0.24 -11.35 -16.70
N LEU A 73 -0.13 -10.25 -17.45
CA LEU A 73 1.10 -9.90 -18.18
C LEU A 73 2.16 -9.27 -17.26
N ARG A 74 1.73 -8.45 -16.29
CA ARG A 74 2.58 -7.85 -15.26
C ARG A 74 1.94 -8.01 -13.87
N PRO A 75 2.31 -9.06 -13.12
CA PRO A 75 1.79 -9.27 -11.77
C PRO A 75 2.22 -8.21 -10.76
N ASN A 76 3.39 -7.57 -10.95
CA ASN A 76 3.85 -6.45 -10.12
C ASN A 76 3.41 -5.12 -10.75
N PHE A 77 2.14 -4.77 -10.57
CA PHE A 77 1.53 -3.55 -11.11
C PHE A 77 0.55 -2.95 -10.09
N PRO A 78 1.06 -2.20 -9.08
CA PRO A 78 0.25 -1.73 -7.95
C PRO A 78 -0.88 -0.80 -8.39
N GLU A 79 -0.69 0.02 -9.42
CA GLU A 79 -1.74 0.89 -9.96
C GLU A 79 -2.91 0.08 -10.53
N ALA A 80 -2.65 -1.00 -11.27
CA ALA A 80 -3.70 -1.86 -11.81
C ALA A 80 -4.50 -2.54 -10.69
N PHE A 81 -3.83 -3.01 -9.63
CA PHE A 81 -4.53 -3.51 -8.44
C PHE A 81 -5.40 -2.43 -7.77
N TYR A 82 -4.86 -1.23 -7.56
CA TYR A 82 -5.60 -0.14 -6.94
C TYR A 82 -6.87 0.24 -7.72
N TYR A 83 -6.75 0.49 -9.03
CA TYR A 83 -7.92 0.87 -9.84
C TYR A 83 -8.90 -0.29 -10.06
N MET A 84 -8.43 -1.54 -10.07
CA MET A 84 -9.29 -2.72 -10.02
C MET A 84 -10.06 -2.77 -8.69
N GLY A 85 -9.41 -2.43 -7.57
CA GLY A 85 -10.04 -2.31 -6.25
C GLY A 85 -11.12 -1.24 -6.20
N LEU A 86 -10.85 -0.05 -6.73
CA LEU A 86 -11.87 1.01 -6.88
C LEU A 86 -13.05 0.56 -7.75
N THR A 87 -12.77 -0.22 -8.79
CA THR A 87 -13.82 -0.76 -9.65
C THR A 87 -14.71 -1.76 -8.91
N TYR A 88 -14.13 -2.68 -8.13
CA TYR A 88 -14.90 -3.58 -7.26
C TYR A 88 -15.68 -2.83 -6.17
N TYR A 89 -15.10 -1.77 -5.61
CA TYR A 89 -15.80 -0.91 -4.64
C TYR A 89 -17.05 -0.29 -5.27
N ASN A 90 -16.93 0.25 -6.49
CA ASN A 90 -18.05 0.84 -7.23
C ASN A 90 -19.14 -0.18 -7.64
N THR A 91 -18.80 -1.48 -7.75
CA THR A 91 -19.78 -2.55 -7.99
C THR A 91 -20.34 -3.15 -6.69
N GLY A 92 -19.95 -2.64 -5.52
CA GLY A 92 -20.38 -3.14 -4.21
C GLY A 92 -19.64 -4.38 -3.73
N GLU A 93 -18.66 -4.89 -4.48
CA GLU A 93 -17.86 -6.07 -4.18
C GLU A 93 -16.73 -5.74 -3.18
N THR A 94 -17.11 -5.26 -1.99
CA THR A 94 -16.21 -4.67 -1.01
C THR A 94 -15.05 -5.59 -0.61
N SER A 95 -15.29 -6.88 -0.40
CA SER A 95 -14.22 -7.82 -0.02
C SER A 95 -13.14 -7.95 -1.08
N LYS A 96 -13.52 -7.91 -2.38
CA LYS A 96 -12.54 -7.93 -3.48
C LYS A 96 -11.80 -6.60 -3.59
N ALA A 97 -12.47 -5.49 -3.30
CA ALA A 97 -11.81 -4.19 -3.26
C ALA A 97 -10.70 -4.16 -2.20
N ILE A 98 -10.97 -4.65 -0.99
CA ILE A 98 -9.97 -4.79 0.10
C ILE A 98 -8.78 -5.61 -0.37
N SER A 99 -8.99 -6.82 -0.89
CA SER A 99 -7.89 -7.67 -1.37
C SER A 99 -7.06 -7.02 -2.48
N CYS A 100 -7.68 -6.21 -3.34
CA CYS A 100 -6.98 -5.46 -4.37
C CYS A 100 -6.13 -4.33 -3.78
N PHE A 101 -6.66 -3.57 -2.81
CA PHE A 101 -5.88 -2.54 -2.12
C PHE A 101 -4.71 -3.12 -1.33
N GLU A 102 -4.93 -4.22 -0.61
CA GLU A 102 -3.86 -4.96 0.08
C GLU A 102 -2.78 -5.43 -0.90
N SER A 103 -3.18 -5.96 -2.07
CA SER A 103 -2.23 -6.35 -3.11
C SER A 103 -1.41 -5.17 -3.64
N ALA A 104 -2.03 -4.00 -3.82
CA ALA A 104 -1.34 -2.78 -4.23
C ALA A 104 -0.34 -2.31 -3.16
N ILE A 105 -0.74 -2.32 -1.88
CA ILE A 105 0.11 -1.93 -0.74
C ILE A 105 1.28 -2.91 -0.55
N ASN A 106 1.05 -4.21 -0.71
CA ASN A 106 2.11 -5.22 -0.62
C ASN A 106 3.20 -5.01 -1.67
N GLN A 107 2.85 -4.50 -2.85
CA GLN A 107 3.81 -4.18 -3.93
C GLN A 107 4.45 -2.80 -3.74
N LYS A 108 3.69 -1.86 -3.17
CA LYS A 108 4.11 -0.50 -2.93
C LYS A 108 3.66 -0.05 -1.53
N PRO A 109 4.47 -0.30 -0.49
CA PRO A 109 4.08 -0.02 0.90
C PRO A 109 3.77 1.45 1.19
N ASP A 110 4.34 2.39 0.42
CA ASP A 110 4.13 3.83 0.53
C ASP A 110 2.99 4.35 -0.37
N TYR A 111 2.13 3.45 -0.89
CA TYR A 111 1.02 3.85 -1.77
C TYR A 111 -0.12 4.52 -0.98
N ARG A 112 0.09 5.80 -0.66
CA ARG A 112 -0.78 6.61 0.22
C ARG A 112 -2.26 6.54 -0.13
N THR A 113 -2.64 6.70 -1.40
CA THR A 113 -4.05 6.63 -1.79
C THR A 113 -4.67 5.27 -1.54
N ALA A 114 -3.94 4.17 -1.78
CA ALA A 114 -4.42 2.83 -1.46
C ALA A 114 -4.53 2.58 0.05
N LEU A 115 -3.55 3.05 0.83
CA LEU A 115 -3.60 3.00 2.31
C LEU A 115 -4.80 3.77 2.86
N HIS A 116 -5.01 5.00 2.39
CA HIS A 116 -6.13 5.84 2.79
C HIS A 116 -7.48 5.18 2.48
N ASP A 117 -7.68 4.76 1.22
CA ASP A 117 -8.95 4.20 0.79
C ASP A 117 -9.25 2.87 1.48
N LEU A 118 -8.23 2.03 1.72
CA LEU A 118 -8.36 0.82 2.53
C LEU A 118 -8.71 1.15 3.97
N GLY A 119 -8.08 2.16 4.57
CA GLY A 119 -8.35 2.62 5.93
C GLY A 119 -9.80 3.06 6.12
N ILE A 120 -10.32 3.89 5.22
CA ILE A 120 -11.73 4.31 5.21
C ILE A 120 -12.66 3.09 5.03
N LEU A 121 -12.33 2.19 4.10
CA LEU A 121 -13.15 1.03 3.82
C LEU A 121 -13.25 0.07 5.00
N LEU A 122 -12.13 -0.20 5.69
CA LEU A 122 -12.10 -1.04 6.89
C LEU A 122 -12.83 -0.39 8.06
N ASN A 123 -12.67 0.92 8.25
CA ASN A 123 -13.45 1.66 9.26
C ASN A 123 -14.96 1.52 9.03
N SER A 124 -15.41 1.61 7.77
CA SER A 124 -16.82 1.42 7.41
C SER A 124 -17.34 0.00 7.64
N LYS A 125 -16.44 -1.00 7.62
CA LYS A 125 -16.74 -2.42 7.88
C LYS A 125 -16.77 -2.78 9.36
N GLY A 126 -16.38 -1.87 10.24
CA GLY A 126 -16.29 -2.09 11.69
C GLY A 126 -14.90 -2.49 12.18
N ASP A 127 -13.92 -2.69 11.28
CA ASP A 127 -12.53 -3.03 11.61
C ASP A 127 -11.72 -1.78 11.96
N SER A 128 -12.25 -0.96 12.86
CA SER A 128 -11.77 0.41 13.08
C SER A 128 -10.34 0.50 13.60
N ALA A 129 -9.84 -0.51 14.31
CA ALA A 129 -8.45 -0.55 14.72
C ALA A 129 -7.53 -0.65 13.50
N VAL A 130 -7.74 -1.66 12.66
CA VAL A 130 -6.94 -1.89 11.45
C VAL A 130 -7.07 -0.72 10.47
N GLY A 131 -8.29 -0.21 10.28
CA GLY A 131 -8.54 0.93 9.39
C GLY A 131 -7.80 2.19 9.84
N ASN A 132 -7.85 2.54 11.14
CA ASN A 132 -7.10 3.67 11.67
C ASN A 132 -5.58 3.49 11.56
N ASN A 133 -5.05 2.28 11.72
CA ASN A 133 -3.62 2.05 11.49
C ASN A 133 -3.22 2.35 10.03
N TYR A 134 -4.03 1.95 9.04
CA TYR A 134 -3.75 2.28 7.63
C TYR A 134 -3.88 3.77 7.32
N LEU A 135 -4.84 4.47 7.93
CA LEU A 135 -4.93 5.94 7.84
C LEU A 135 -3.69 6.61 8.43
N GLY A 136 -3.22 6.13 9.58
CA GLY A 136 -1.99 6.62 10.20
C GLY A 136 -0.76 6.40 9.31
N LEU A 137 -0.63 5.23 8.68
CA LEU A 137 0.43 4.97 7.70
C LEU A 137 0.35 5.91 6.50
N SER A 138 -0.85 6.12 5.94
CA SER A 138 -1.07 7.05 4.82
C SER A 138 -0.59 8.46 5.16
N ALA A 139 -0.99 8.98 6.33
CA ALA A 139 -0.59 10.30 6.83
C ALA A 139 0.92 10.37 7.09
N SER A 140 1.51 9.35 7.70
CA SER A 140 2.94 9.29 8.01
C SER A 140 3.81 9.32 6.75
N PHE A 141 3.48 8.49 5.74
CA PHE A 141 4.14 8.54 4.43
C PHE A 141 3.92 9.86 3.69
N GLY A 142 2.85 10.59 4.05
CA GLY A 142 2.58 11.91 3.50
C GLY A 142 3.30 13.06 4.18
N GLY A 143 3.97 12.81 5.32
CA GLY A 143 4.59 13.84 6.15
C GLY A 143 3.60 14.55 7.10
N GLN A 144 2.35 14.09 7.17
CA GLN A 144 1.35 14.59 8.13
C GLN A 144 1.53 13.85 9.47
N TYR A 145 2.65 14.09 10.16
CA TYR A 145 3.04 13.29 11.31
C TYR A 145 2.09 13.42 12.51
N ASP A 146 1.57 14.62 12.78
CA ASP A 146 0.61 14.83 13.88
C ASP A 146 -0.70 14.05 13.62
N GLU A 147 -1.20 14.11 12.38
CA GLU A 147 -2.38 13.35 11.95
C GLU A 147 -2.14 11.83 12.02
N ALA A 148 -0.94 11.39 11.63
CA ALA A 148 -0.55 9.98 11.74
C ALA A 148 -0.63 9.49 13.19
N ILE A 149 -0.09 10.27 14.14
CA ILE A 149 -0.15 9.95 15.58
C ILE A 149 -1.61 9.91 16.08
N VAL A 150 -2.46 10.85 15.65
CA VAL A 150 -3.90 10.82 15.99
C VAL A 150 -4.54 9.50 15.54
N HIS A 151 -4.28 9.06 14.31
CA HIS A 151 -4.81 7.80 13.79
C HIS A 151 -4.23 6.57 14.49
N PHE A 152 -2.92 6.53 14.78
CA PHE A 152 -2.33 5.43 15.54
C PHE A 152 -2.91 5.34 16.95
N ASN A 153 -3.11 6.46 17.64
CA ASN A 153 -3.76 6.49 18.96
C ASN A 153 -5.22 6.01 18.86
N ALA A 154 -5.97 6.46 17.85
CA ALA A 154 -7.32 5.97 17.61
C ALA A 154 -7.37 4.46 17.32
N SER A 155 -6.33 3.90 16.69
CA SER A 155 -6.18 2.45 16.52
C SER A 155 -5.90 1.75 17.85
N ILE A 156 -5.00 2.31 18.67
CA ILE A 156 -4.63 1.78 20.00
C ILE A 156 -5.84 1.77 20.94
N ASP A 157 -6.63 2.85 20.95
CA ASP A 157 -7.83 2.96 21.78
C ASP A 157 -8.87 1.88 21.44
N LYS A 158 -8.97 1.50 20.16
CA LYS A 158 -9.87 0.44 19.70
C LYS A 158 -9.34 -0.96 19.98
N SER A 159 -8.03 -1.16 19.90
CA SER A 159 -7.39 -2.44 20.19
C SER A 159 -6.03 -2.22 20.86
N PRO A 160 -5.97 -2.16 22.20
CA PRO A 160 -4.72 -1.89 22.92
C PRO A 160 -3.65 -2.98 22.79
N THR A 161 -4.02 -4.15 22.27
CA THR A 161 -3.11 -5.28 22.01
C THR A 161 -2.68 -5.37 20.54
N PHE A 162 -3.19 -4.51 19.66
CA PHE A 162 -2.73 -4.43 18.27
C PHE A 162 -1.35 -3.77 18.23
N VAL A 163 -0.35 -4.47 17.71
CA VAL A 163 1.07 -4.15 17.90
C VAL A 163 1.54 -3.08 16.92
N GLU A 164 1.04 -3.17 15.70
CA GLU A 164 1.43 -2.38 14.54
C GLU A 164 1.27 -0.86 14.76
N PRO A 165 0.19 -0.36 15.38
CA PRO A 165 0.07 1.08 15.70
C PRO A 165 1.14 1.60 16.65
N TYR A 166 1.59 0.79 17.63
CA TYR A 166 2.68 1.18 18.52
C TYR A 166 4.01 1.23 17.77
N TYR A 167 4.27 0.25 16.92
CA TYR A 167 5.47 0.24 16.08
C TYR A 167 5.48 1.43 15.10
N ASN A 168 4.36 1.68 14.42
CA ASN A 168 4.23 2.75 13.43
C ASN A 168 4.27 4.15 14.06
N SER A 169 3.68 4.34 15.25
CA SER A 169 3.84 5.57 16.03
C SER A 169 5.28 5.73 16.51
N GLY A 170 5.96 4.66 16.93
CA GLY A 170 7.38 4.67 17.28
C GLY A 170 8.27 5.16 16.12
N LEU A 171 8.04 4.64 14.91
CA LEU A 171 8.72 5.12 13.70
C LEU A 171 8.43 6.60 13.43
N THR A 172 7.17 7.01 13.56
CA THR A 172 6.74 8.39 13.32
C THR A 172 7.36 9.36 14.33
N TYR A 173 7.36 9.03 15.62
CA TYR A 173 8.03 9.81 16.67
C TYR A 173 9.54 9.90 16.43
N ALA A 174 10.18 8.81 15.99
CA ALA A 174 11.61 8.82 15.68
C ALA A 174 11.93 9.77 14.51
N LEU A 175 11.08 9.82 13.48
CA LEU A 175 11.22 10.72 12.33
C LEU A 175 11.13 12.20 12.74
N ILE A 176 10.22 12.55 13.65
CA ILE A 176 10.06 13.94 14.12
C ILE A 176 10.99 14.31 15.30
N GLY A 177 11.87 13.39 15.72
CA GLY A 177 12.87 13.64 16.76
C GLY A 177 12.38 13.44 18.20
N GLU A 178 11.12 13.06 18.39
CA GLU A 178 10.46 12.75 19.67
C GLU A 178 10.98 11.42 20.27
N THR A 179 12.26 11.43 20.65
CA THR A 179 13.05 10.22 20.94
C THR A 179 12.47 9.41 22.10
N GLN A 180 12.00 10.07 23.17
CA GLN A 180 11.41 9.35 24.31
C GLN A 180 10.06 8.71 23.96
N ASN A 181 9.22 9.40 23.17
CA ASN A 181 7.94 8.85 22.71
C ASN A 181 8.17 7.65 21.77
N ALA A 182 9.18 7.71 20.91
CA ALA A 182 9.59 6.59 20.08
C ALA A 182 10.00 5.37 20.90
N ILE A 183 10.86 5.55 21.93
CA ILE A 183 11.26 4.49 22.85
C ILE A 183 10.04 3.88 23.53
N ASN A 184 9.17 4.70 24.13
CA ASN A 184 7.98 4.22 24.83
C ASN A 184 7.06 3.39 23.92
N ALA A 185 6.88 3.83 22.67
CA ALA A 185 6.05 3.14 21.70
C ALA A 185 6.66 1.79 21.28
N PHE A 186 7.96 1.75 21.00
CA PHE A 186 8.63 0.49 20.67
C PHE A 186 8.72 -0.47 21.86
N GLU A 187 8.97 0.00 23.08
CA GLU A 187 8.93 -0.83 24.30
C GLU A 187 7.54 -1.46 24.47
N LYS A 188 6.48 -0.73 24.12
CA LYS A 188 5.12 -1.27 24.15
C LYS A 188 4.91 -2.33 23.07
N ALA A 189 5.42 -2.10 21.86
CA ALA A 189 5.35 -3.07 20.76
C ALA A 189 6.09 -4.38 21.10
N THR A 190 7.32 -4.30 21.63
CA THR A 190 8.12 -5.48 22.01
C THR A 190 7.54 -6.20 23.24
N LYS A 191 6.91 -5.48 24.17
CA LYS A 191 6.18 -6.12 25.27
C LYS A 191 4.99 -6.94 24.79
N LEU A 192 4.26 -6.46 23.79
CA LEU A 192 3.11 -7.19 23.21
C LEU A 192 3.57 -8.32 22.28
N LYS A 193 4.68 -8.12 21.55
CA LYS A 193 5.27 -9.10 20.64
C LYS A 193 6.79 -9.20 20.89
N PRO A 194 7.22 -10.08 21.82
CA PRO A 194 8.63 -10.22 22.21
C PRO A 194 9.59 -10.73 21.12
N ASP A 195 9.06 -11.24 20.00
CA ASP A 195 9.84 -11.66 18.85
C ASP A 195 9.82 -10.65 17.69
N PHE A 196 9.35 -9.41 17.95
CA PHE A 196 9.29 -8.36 16.94
C PHE A 196 10.68 -7.74 16.68
N LEU A 197 11.45 -8.40 15.81
CA LEU A 197 12.83 -8.05 15.50
C LEU A 197 13.04 -6.57 15.14
N ASP A 198 12.19 -6.00 14.27
CA ASP A 198 12.35 -4.62 13.82
C ASP A 198 12.16 -3.60 14.95
N ALA A 199 11.22 -3.86 15.87
CA ALA A 199 11.01 -3.00 17.04
C ALA A 199 12.23 -3.04 17.99
N HIS A 200 12.83 -4.21 18.20
CA HIS A 200 14.06 -4.36 18.99
C HIS A 200 15.27 -3.66 18.33
N LEU A 201 15.41 -3.74 17.00
CA LEU A 201 16.45 -3.02 16.26
C LEU A 201 16.30 -1.50 16.41
N ASN A 202 15.07 -0.98 16.33
CA ASN A 202 14.82 0.44 16.53
C ASN A 202 15.07 0.87 17.98
N LEU A 203 14.67 0.08 18.99
CA LEU A 203 15.00 0.34 20.39
C LEU A 203 16.50 0.38 20.63
N GLN A 204 17.24 -0.60 20.12
CA GLN A 204 18.70 -0.65 20.23
C GLN A 204 19.33 0.63 19.67
N ALA A 205 18.92 1.04 18.47
CA ALA A 205 19.43 2.27 17.84
C ALA A 205 19.10 3.53 18.66
N LEU A 206 17.90 3.61 19.24
CA LEU A 206 17.50 4.74 20.08
C LEU A 206 18.24 4.76 21.43
N TYR A 207 18.48 3.61 22.05
CA TYR A 207 19.26 3.53 23.29
C TYR A 207 20.72 3.94 23.09
N LEU A 208 21.35 3.50 21.99
CA LEU A 208 22.67 3.99 21.60
C LEU A 208 22.69 5.51 21.37
N LYS A 209 21.65 6.06 20.72
CA LYS A 209 21.51 7.50 20.48
C LYS A 209 21.45 8.30 21.79
N ILE A 210 20.76 7.81 22.82
CA ILE A 210 20.68 8.45 24.12
C ILE A 210 21.81 8.05 25.09
N LYS A 211 22.75 7.20 24.64
CA LYS A 211 23.88 6.67 25.43
C LYS A 211 23.43 5.85 26.66
N ASP A 212 22.32 5.14 26.54
CA ASP A 212 21.90 4.13 27.51
C ASP A 212 22.49 2.77 27.08
N ASP A 213 23.80 2.62 27.31
CA ASP A 213 24.55 1.43 26.89
C ASP A 213 24.00 0.15 27.54
N GLY A 214 23.47 0.25 28.77
CA GLY A 214 22.89 -0.88 29.48
C GLY A 214 21.65 -1.44 28.77
N LYS A 215 20.71 -0.57 28.39
CA LYS A 215 19.53 -1.02 27.62
C LYS A 215 19.90 -1.40 26.19
N ALA A 216 20.85 -0.71 25.55
CA ALA A 216 21.32 -1.06 24.21
C ALA A 216 21.91 -2.48 24.16
N ASP A 217 22.71 -2.87 25.16
CA ASP A 217 23.28 -4.22 25.27
C ASP A 217 22.21 -5.30 25.47
N VAL A 218 21.15 -4.99 26.24
CA VAL A 218 20.01 -5.91 26.40
C VAL A 218 19.34 -6.15 25.06
N GLU A 219 19.03 -5.08 24.32
CA GLU A 219 18.42 -5.18 22.99
C GLU A 219 19.32 -5.92 22.00
N GLN A 220 20.64 -5.69 22.03
CA GLN A 220 21.60 -6.40 21.18
C GLN A 220 21.55 -7.92 21.38
N ARG A 221 21.48 -8.37 22.64
CA ARG A 221 21.40 -9.80 22.98
C ARG A 221 20.10 -10.42 22.48
N ILE A 222 18.98 -9.69 22.61
CA ILE A 222 17.68 -10.12 22.09
C ILE A 222 17.71 -10.25 20.57
N VAL A 223 18.18 -9.22 19.87
CA VAL A 223 18.33 -9.21 18.40
C VAL A 223 19.19 -10.38 17.91
N ALA A 224 20.33 -10.64 18.56
CA ALA A 224 21.20 -11.75 18.21
C ALA A 224 20.49 -13.11 18.36
N LYS A 225 19.73 -13.30 19.45
CA LYS A 225 18.94 -14.51 19.68
C LYS A 225 17.85 -14.68 18.62
N LEU A 226 17.07 -13.63 18.32
CA LEU A 226 16.00 -13.69 17.32
C LEU A 226 16.54 -14.05 15.92
N ARG A 227 17.67 -13.44 15.52
CA ARG A 227 18.33 -13.76 14.24
C ARG A 227 18.77 -15.23 14.16
N SER A 228 19.37 -15.76 15.24
CA SER A 228 19.78 -17.18 15.27
C SER A 228 18.60 -18.15 15.17
N THR A 229 17.42 -17.77 15.66
CA THR A 229 16.22 -18.61 15.58
C THR A 229 15.59 -18.56 14.19
N SER A 230 15.68 -17.42 13.49
CA SER A 230 15.17 -17.27 12.11
C SER A 230 15.96 -18.06 11.06
N GLN A 231 17.26 -18.32 11.30
CA GLN A 231 18.11 -19.08 10.38
C GLN A 231 17.94 -20.61 10.49
N ASN A 232 17.26 -21.09 11.53
CA ASN A 232 17.05 -22.51 11.83
C ASN A 232 15.65 -23.01 11.47
N LYS A 233 14.86 -22.22 10.72
CA LYS A 233 13.52 -22.57 10.21
C LYS A 233 13.52 -22.54 8.69
#